data_AF-A0A1R2BB90-F1
#
_entry.id   AF-A0A1R2BB90-F1
#
_cell.length_a   1.000
_cell.length_b   1.000
_cell.length_c   1.000
_cell.angle_alpha   90.00
_cell.angle_beta   90.00
_cell.angle_gamma   90.00
#
_symmetry.space_group_name_H-M   'P 1'
#
loop_
_entity.id
_entity.type
_entity.pdbx_description
1 polymer ?
#
loop_
_entity_poly.entity_id
_entity_poly.type
_entity_poly.pdbx_seq_one_letter_code
_entity_poly.pdbx_strand_id
1 'polypeptide(L)'
;MQEEDEKSILKDLADQETKGYIRYYCPEFKPEYGTYEIKTHPPHKSNSWKMNMLRRTREQELREESMQAARLKCHESANEFAKCSYDNPFKETSVCKEKFKEMKKCFVQEIDIELDKRRRDVNRNNEWWWTNIYDKNGEIGTQAIEPPITYVEVVVDWCFWVKDKINYVLGRETD
;
A
#
# COMPACT_ATOMS: atom_id res chain seq x y z
N MET A 1 -14.36 33.03 -25.73
CA MET A 1 -14.25 31.84 -24.88
C MET A 1 -15.67 31.30 -24.79
N GLN A 2 -15.91 30.10 -25.32
CA GLN A 2 -17.25 29.51 -25.30
C GLN A 2 -17.56 29.04 -23.87
N GLU A 3 -18.83 28.95 -23.51
CA GLU A 3 -19.27 28.56 -22.16
C GLU A 3 -18.74 27.18 -21.72
N GLU A 4 -18.39 26.31 -22.69
CA GLU A 4 -17.72 25.03 -22.47
C GLU A 4 -16.24 25.18 -22.07
N ASP A 5 -15.53 26.17 -22.60
CA ASP A 5 -14.13 26.45 -22.26
C ASP A 5 -14.01 26.92 -20.80
N GLU A 6 -14.96 27.77 -20.35
CA GLU A 6 -15.01 28.27 -18.98
C GLU A 6 -15.29 27.15 -17.97
N LYS A 7 -16.23 26.24 -18.30
CA LYS A 7 -16.51 25.05 -17.46
C LYS A 7 -15.31 24.11 -17.39
N SER A 8 -14.55 23.95 -18.47
CA SER A 8 -13.31 23.16 -18.48
C SER A 8 -12.25 23.79 -17.57
N ILE A 9 -12.01 25.09 -17.68
CA ILE A 9 -11.02 25.81 -16.88
C ILE A 9 -11.37 25.73 -15.38
N LEU A 10 -12.64 25.93 -15.03
CA LEU A 10 -13.12 25.83 -13.64
C LEU A 10 -12.98 24.41 -13.08
N LYS A 11 -13.22 23.38 -13.90
CA LYS A 11 -13.01 21.98 -13.51
C LYS A 11 -11.54 21.68 -13.24
N ASP A 12 -10.65 22.16 -14.12
CA ASP A 12 -9.20 21.98 -13.97
C ASP A 12 -8.65 22.69 -12.73
N LEU A 13 -9.14 23.90 -12.42
CA LEU A 13 -8.80 24.64 -11.20
C LEU A 13 -9.26 23.90 -9.94
N ALA A 14 -10.51 23.42 -9.92
CA ALA A 14 -11.04 22.65 -8.80
C ALA A 14 -10.29 21.31 -8.62
N ASP A 15 -9.86 20.67 -9.71
CA ASP A 15 -9.05 19.44 -9.67
C ASP A 15 -7.62 19.71 -9.16
N GLN A 16 -7.04 20.86 -9.51
CA GLN A 16 -5.73 21.29 -8.99
C GLN A 16 -5.80 21.60 -7.49
N GLU A 17 -6.82 22.33 -7.02
CA GLU A 17 -7.04 22.60 -5.60
C GLU A 17 -7.30 21.30 -4.82
N THR A 18 -8.15 20.41 -5.34
CA THR A 18 -8.40 19.09 -4.74
C THR A 18 -7.11 18.29 -4.61
N LYS A 19 -6.28 18.25 -5.66
CA LYS A 19 -4.97 17.58 -5.61
C LYS A 19 -4.02 18.26 -4.61
N GLY A 20 -4.06 19.58 -4.50
CA GLY A 20 -3.28 20.35 -3.52
C GLY A 20 -3.68 20.01 -2.09
N TYR A 21 -4.98 19.97 -1.81
CA TYR A 21 -5.52 19.60 -0.51
C TYR A 21 -5.25 18.14 -0.15
N ILE A 22 -5.43 17.23 -1.10
CA ILE A 22 -5.06 15.82 -0.92
C ILE A 22 -3.57 15.73 -0.62
N ARG A 23 -2.68 16.38 -1.39
CA ARG A 23 -1.22 16.36 -1.09
C ARG A 23 -0.85 17.00 0.26
N TYR A 24 -1.62 17.98 0.73
CA TYR A 24 -1.36 18.66 1.99
C TYR A 24 -1.76 17.79 3.20
N TYR A 25 -2.90 17.10 3.11
CA TYR A 25 -3.44 16.28 4.19
C TYR A 25 -3.09 14.79 4.08
N CYS A 26 -2.69 14.34 2.89
CA CYS A 26 -2.20 13.00 2.61
C CYS A 26 -0.68 13.00 2.51
N PRO A 27 0.01 12.42 3.51
CA PRO A 27 1.39 12.01 3.42
C PRO A 27 1.70 11.32 2.09
N GLU A 28 2.81 11.75 1.48
CA GLU A 28 3.43 10.98 0.42
C GLU A 28 4.01 9.71 1.04
N PHE A 29 3.43 8.56 0.67
CA PHE A 29 4.00 7.27 1.02
C PHE A 29 5.15 6.97 0.07
N LYS A 30 6.37 7.15 0.56
CA LYS A 30 7.57 6.79 -0.19
C LYS A 30 7.89 5.32 0.00
N PRO A 31 8.36 4.62 -1.04
CA PRO A 31 8.91 3.28 -0.87
C PRO A 31 10.06 3.29 0.14
N GLU A 32 10.11 2.27 0.98
CA GLU A 32 11.13 2.05 2.01
C GLU A 32 12.17 1.00 1.57
N TYR A 33 12.00 0.39 0.40
CA TYR A 33 12.94 -0.61 -0.12
C TYR A 33 14.37 -0.07 -0.18
N GLY A 34 15.31 -0.79 0.45
CA GLY A 34 16.71 -0.40 0.59
C GLY A 34 17.05 0.36 1.88
N THR A 35 16.06 0.84 2.64
CA THR A 35 16.26 1.46 3.96
C THR A 35 15.75 0.58 5.10
N TYR A 36 14.71 -0.21 4.85
CA TYR A 36 14.12 -1.12 5.82
C TYR A 36 14.77 -2.51 5.77
N GLU A 37 15.11 -3.06 6.93
CA GLU A 37 15.64 -4.42 7.09
C GLU A 37 14.53 -5.37 7.56
N ILE A 38 14.19 -6.34 6.69
CA ILE A 38 13.25 -7.42 7.00
C ILE A 38 13.93 -8.39 7.98
N LYS A 39 13.26 -8.71 9.09
CA LYS A 39 13.76 -9.63 10.12
C LYS A 39 12.85 -10.83 10.34
N THR A 40 11.63 -10.82 9.79
CA THR A 40 10.70 -11.95 9.89
C THR A 40 10.65 -12.75 8.60
N HIS A 41 10.41 -14.04 8.78
CA HIS A 41 10.14 -14.98 7.70
C HIS A 41 8.74 -15.59 7.85
N PRO A 42 8.18 -16.17 6.77
CA PRO A 42 6.94 -16.92 6.85
C PRO A 42 7.03 -18.01 7.93
N PRO A 43 5.93 -18.27 8.65
CA PRO A 43 5.95 -19.20 9.76
C PRO A 43 6.29 -20.63 9.31
N HIS A 44 7.19 -21.29 10.05
CA HIS A 44 7.55 -22.68 9.78
C HIS A 44 6.35 -23.62 9.89
N LYS A 45 6.37 -24.69 9.09
CA LYS A 45 5.39 -25.78 9.18
C LYS A 45 5.48 -26.45 10.55
N SER A 46 4.36 -26.49 11.26
CA SER A 46 4.17 -27.31 12.45
C SER A 46 3.80 -28.75 12.05
N ASN A 47 4.05 -29.71 12.94
CA ASN A 47 3.54 -31.08 12.80
C ASN A 47 2.00 -31.14 12.87
N SER A 48 1.34 -30.10 13.38
CA SER A 48 -0.11 -29.99 13.39
C SER A 48 -0.63 -29.37 12.08
N TRP A 49 -1.37 -30.16 11.30
CA TRP A 49 -1.99 -29.69 10.05
C TRP A 49 -2.97 -28.53 10.29
N LYS A 50 -3.70 -28.55 11.42
CA LYS A 50 -4.63 -27.48 11.81
C LYS A 50 -3.90 -26.15 12.04
N MET A 51 -2.73 -26.21 12.66
CA MET A 51 -1.89 -25.02 12.88
C MET A 51 -1.35 -24.46 11.57
N ASN A 52 -0.95 -25.33 10.65
CA ASN A 52 -0.50 -24.92 9.32
C ASN A 52 -1.62 -24.24 8.53
N MET A 53 -2.86 -24.72 8.66
CA MET A 53 -4.02 -24.10 8.03
C MET A 53 -4.28 -22.70 8.58
N LEU A 54 -4.36 -22.54 9.91
CA LEU A 54 -4.58 -21.24 10.55
C LEU A 54 -3.50 -20.22 10.18
N ARG A 55 -2.23 -20.62 10.27
CA ARG A 55 -1.09 -19.76 9.91
C ARG A 55 -1.10 -19.35 8.45
N ARG A 56 -1.45 -20.27 7.55
CA ARG A 56 -1.55 -19.97 6.11
C ARG A 56 -2.67 -18.98 5.82
N THR A 57 -3.83 -19.14 6.46
CA THR A 57 -4.95 -18.21 6.32
C THR A 57 -4.54 -16.81 6.79
N ARG A 58 -3.93 -16.70 7.97
CA ARG A 58 -3.45 -15.41 8.49
C ARG A 58 -2.39 -14.77 7.59
N GLU A 59 -1.40 -15.53 7.12
CA GLU A 59 -0.40 -15.03 6.16
C GLU A 59 -1.04 -14.49 4.88
N GLN A 60 -2.12 -15.11 4.41
CA GLN A 60 -2.84 -14.63 3.23
C GLN A 60 -3.53 -13.29 3.51
N GLU A 61 -4.22 -13.15 4.64
CA GLU A 61 -4.84 -11.89 5.08
C GLU A 61 -3.80 -10.75 5.13
N LEU A 62 -2.68 -10.98 5.84
CA LEU A 62 -1.63 -9.97 5.97
C LEU A 62 -1.01 -9.61 4.61
N ARG A 63 -0.93 -10.56 3.67
CA ARG A 63 -0.40 -10.32 2.33
C ARG A 63 -1.32 -9.47 1.48
N GLU A 64 -2.63 -9.67 1.59
CA GLU A 64 -3.64 -8.87 0.89
C GLU A 64 -3.59 -7.41 1.36
N GLU A 65 -3.48 -7.20 2.67
CA GLU A 65 -3.32 -5.87 3.27
C GLU A 65 -1.99 -5.21 2.89
N SER A 66 -0.89 -5.97 2.95
CA SER A 66 0.43 -5.48 2.55
C SER A 66 0.47 -5.06 1.08
N MET A 67 -0.29 -5.76 0.23
CA MET A 67 -0.42 -5.39 -1.18
C MET A 67 -1.14 -4.05 -1.36
N GLN A 68 -2.13 -3.73 -0.53
CA GLN A 68 -2.79 -2.43 -0.57
C GLN A 68 -1.82 -1.31 -0.19
N ALA A 69 -1.07 -1.47 0.90
CA ALA A 69 -0.05 -0.51 1.32
C ALA A 69 1.06 -0.34 0.27
N ALA A 70 1.54 -1.44 -0.31
CA ALA A 70 2.54 -1.41 -1.37
C ALA A 70 2.06 -0.67 -2.64
N ARG A 71 0.77 -0.77 -3.01
CA ARG A 71 0.19 -0.02 -4.14
C ARG A 71 0.27 1.48 -3.95
N LEU A 72 0.06 1.95 -2.73
CA LEU A 72 0.13 3.37 -2.42
C LEU A 72 1.57 3.89 -2.48
N LYS A 73 2.52 3.10 -1.95
CA LYS A 73 3.95 3.45 -2.01
C LYS A 73 4.52 3.41 -3.42
N CYS A 74 4.16 2.39 -4.20
CA CYS A 74 4.67 2.16 -5.55
C CYS A 74 3.84 2.85 -6.65
N HIS A 75 3.00 3.83 -6.30
CA HIS A 75 2.08 4.46 -7.25
C HIS A 75 2.81 5.18 -8.40
N GLU A 76 3.98 5.78 -8.15
CA GLU A 76 4.77 6.44 -9.19
C GLU A 76 5.23 5.45 -10.26
N SER A 77 5.88 4.34 -9.85
CA SER A 77 6.34 3.31 -10.78
C SER A 77 5.18 2.64 -11.51
N ALA A 78 4.03 2.47 -10.85
CA ALA A 78 2.81 1.96 -11.49
C ALA A 78 2.26 2.94 -12.54
N ASN A 79 2.23 4.24 -12.25
CA ASN A 79 1.79 5.28 -13.17
C ASN A 79 2.72 5.41 -14.39
N GLU A 80 4.04 5.29 -14.19
CA GLU A 80 5.00 5.29 -15.30
C GLU A 80 4.79 4.11 -16.24
N PHE A 81 4.56 2.91 -15.69
CA PHE A 81 4.23 1.74 -16.48
C PHE A 81 2.88 1.90 -17.21
N ALA A 82 1.84 2.35 -16.50
CA ALA A 82 0.52 2.57 -17.07
C ALA A 82 0.56 3.59 -18.22
N LYS A 83 1.32 4.68 -18.06
CA LYS A 83 1.54 5.67 -19.11
C LYS A 83 2.25 5.06 -20.32
N CYS A 84 3.32 4.31 -20.10
CA CYS A 84 4.02 3.63 -21.19
C CYS A 84 3.11 2.65 -21.94
N SER A 85 2.30 1.88 -21.20
CA SER A 85 1.34 0.92 -21.75
C SER A 85 0.26 1.60 -22.58
N TYR A 86 -0.28 2.71 -22.08
CA TYR A 86 -1.24 3.55 -22.79
C TYR A 86 -0.67 4.13 -24.10
N ASP A 87 0.58 4.62 -24.05
CA ASP A 87 1.26 5.19 -25.21
C ASP A 87 1.68 4.12 -26.24
N ASN A 88 1.81 2.84 -25.84
CA ASN A 88 2.36 1.76 -26.67
C ASN A 88 1.54 0.44 -26.60
N PRO A 89 0.23 0.45 -26.91
CA PRO A 89 -0.65 -0.69 -26.65
C PRO A 89 -0.26 -1.97 -27.40
N PHE A 90 0.36 -1.86 -28.58
CA PHE A 90 0.74 -3.03 -29.41
C PHE A 90 2.18 -3.51 -29.18
N LYS A 91 2.99 -2.79 -28.39
CA LYS A 91 4.41 -3.08 -28.15
C LYS A 91 4.80 -2.98 -26.67
N GLU A 92 3.83 -2.99 -25.77
CA GLU A 92 4.02 -2.88 -24.33
C GLU A 92 5.10 -3.82 -23.79
N THR A 93 5.07 -5.09 -24.20
CA THR A 93 6.00 -6.13 -23.73
C THR A 93 7.47 -5.88 -24.10
N SER A 94 7.74 -5.12 -25.16
CA SER A 94 9.11 -4.79 -25.59
C SER A 94 9.53 -3.38 -25.17
N VAL A 95 8.64 -2.39 -25.29
CA VAL A 95 8.93 -0.98 -24.99
C VAL A 95 8.85 -0.69 -23.49
N CYS A 96 7.85 -1.24 -22.80
CA CYS A 96 7.58 -0.94 -21.39
C CYS A 96 8.19 -1.95 -20.42
N LYS A 97 9.04 -2.86 -20.91
CA LYS A 97 9.64 -3.94 -20.13
C LYS A 97 10.42 -3.44 -18.91
N GLU A 98 11.19 -2.38 -19.05
CA GLU A 98 11.96 -1.83 -17.94
C GLU A 98 11.05 -1.17 -16.89
N LYS A 99 10.03 -0.40 -17.33
CA LYS A 99 9.02 0.17 -16.43
C LYS A 99 8.22 -0.90 -15.67
N PHE A 100 7.87 -1.99 -16.36
CA PHE A 100 7.25 -3.14 -15.71
C PHE A 100 8.17 -3.78 -14.65
N LYS A 101 9.47 -3.94 -14.94
CA LYS A 101 10.43 -4.49 -13.97
C LYS A 101 10.59 -3.57 -12.76
N GLU A 102 10.70 -2.27 -12.97
CA GLU A 102 10.80 -1.26 -11.89
C GLU A 102 9.56 -1.31 -10.99
N MET A 103 8.37 -1.25 -11.61
CA MET A 103 7.09 -1.40 -10.92
C MET A 103 7.05 -2.71 -10.11
N LYS A 104 7.32 -3.85 -10.76
CA LYS A 104 7.30 -5.17 -10.11
C LYS A 104 8.30 -5.25 -8.95
N LYS A 105 9.50 -4.68 -9.11
CA LYS A 105 10.53 -4.67 -8.07
C LYS A 105 10.06 -3.89 -6.85
N CYS A 106 9.51 -2.69 -7.05
CA CYS A 106 8.93 -1.90 -5.97
C CYS A 106 7.85 -2.69 -5.23
N PHE A 107 6.89 -3.27 -5.96
CA PHE A 107 5.81 -4.04 -5.36
C PHE A 107 6.28 -5.21 -4.52
N VAL A 108 7.21 -6.03 -5.04
CA VAL A 108 7.71 -7.20 -4.31
C VAL A 108 8.40 -6.76 -3.02
N GLN A 109 9.28 -5.76 -3.10
CA GLN A 109 10.03 -5.30 -1.93
C GLN A 109 9.14 -4.64 -0.88
N GLU A 110 8.20 -3.79 -1.29
CA GLU A 110 7.26 -3.15 -0.36
C GLU A 110 6.29 -4.15 0.25
N ILE A 111 5.81 -5.15 -0.50
CA ILE A 111 4.98 -6.22 0.06
C ILE A 111 5.74 -6.95 1.17
N ASP A 112 7.01 -7.27 0.95
CA ASP A 112 7.81 -7.99 1.96
C ASP A 112 8.07 -7.13 3.21
N ILE A 113 8.31 -5.83 3.04
CA ILE A 113 8.46 -4.87 4.15
C ILE A 113 7.16 -4.75 4.95
N GLU A 114 6.04 -4.55 4.26
CA GLU A 114 4.73 -4.37 4.88
C GLU A 114 4.22 -5.65 5.55
N LEU A 115 4.53 -6.81 4.97
CA LEU A 115 4.29 -8.12 5.58
C LEU A 115 5.09 -8.27 6.86
N ASP A 116 6.36 -7.89 6.83
CA ASP A 116 7.23 -7.97 7.99
C ASP A 116 6.75 -7.08 9.14
N LYS A 117 6.34 -5.84 8.85
CA LYS A 117 5.73 -4.95 9.85
C LYS A 117 4.46 -5.55 10.44
N ARG A 118 3.56 -6.07 9.60
CA ARG A 118 2.28 -6.66 10.01
C ARG A 118 2.43 -7.95 10.81
N ARG A 119 3.39 -8.82 10.46
CA ARG A 119 3.69 -10.03 11.24
C ARG A 119 4.10 -9.69 12.67
N ARG A 120 4.83 -8.59 12.85
CA ARG A 120 5.32 -8.12 14.15
C ARG A 120 4.26 -7.36 14.94
N ASP A 121 3.13 -7.02 14.35
CA ASP A 121 2.02 -6.35 15.04
C ASP A 121 1.33 -7.34 16.00
N VAL A 122 1.70 -7.23 17.27
CA VAL A 122 1.23 -8.07 18.37
C VAL A 122 -0.19 -7.74 18.78
N ASN A 123 -0.54 -6.45 18.69
CA ASN A 123 -1.83 -5.95 19.11
C ASN A 123 -2.91 -6.49 18.17
N ARG A 124 -2.59 -6.55 16.87
CA ARG A 124 -3.43 -7.15 15.86
C ARG A 124 -3.43 -8.68 15.89
N ASN A 125 -2.27 -9.29 16.10
CA ASN A 125 -2.13 -10.76 16.06
C ASN A 125 -1.96 -11.35 17.46
N ASN A 126 -2.99 -11.21 18.29
CA ASN A 126 -2.96 -11.65 19.69
C ASN A 126 -3.14 -13.17 19.87
N GLU A 127 -3.37 -13.92 18.79
CA GLU A 127 -3.65 -15.34 18.87
C GLU A 127 -2.43 -16.14 19.32
N TRP A 128 -2.59 -16.99 20.34
CA TRP A 128 -1.51 -17.80 20.90
C TRP A 128 -0.74 -18.62 19.86
N TRP A 129 -1.41 -19.05 18.78
CA TRP A 129 -0.84 -19.86 17.70
C TRP A 129 -0.02 -19.06 16.68
N TRP A 130 -0.13 -17.73 16.74
CA TRP A 130 0.63 -16.77 15.97
C TRP A 130 1.76 -16.14 16.80
N THR A 131 1.45 -15.76 18.05
CA THR A 131 2.44 -15.14 18.95
C THR A 131 3.56 -16.09 19.36
N ASN A 132 3.30 -17.40 19.37
CA ASN A 132 4.30 -18.43 19.70
C ASN A 132 5.36 -18.68 18.61
N ILE A 133 5.33 -17.93 17.51
CA ILE A 133 6.25 -18.07 16.39
C ILE A 133 7.49 -17.20 16.63
N TYR A 134 7.56 -16.46 17.75
CA TYR A 134 8.53 -15.39 17.92
C TYR A 134 9.21 -15.28 19.39
N ASP A 135 10.58 -15.23 19.56
CA ASP A 135 11.65 -14.87 20.60
C ASP A 135 12.53 -13.55 20.50
N LYS A 136 13.13 -13.07 21.60
CA LYS A 136 13.68 -11.69 21.81
C LYS A 136 14.62 -10.97 20.81
N ASN A 137 15.06 -11.54 19.69
CA ASN A 137 15.88 -10.85 18.66
C ASN A 137 15.21 -10.66 17.29
N GLY A 138 13.94 -11.04 17.14
CA GLY A 138 13.25 -11.01 15.83
C GLY A 138 13.50 -12.27 14.98
N GLU A 139 14.46 -13.11 15.37
CA GLU A 139 14.73 -14.42 14.79
C GLU A 139 13.88 -15.48 15.48
N ILE A 140 12.61 -15.61 15.07
CA ILE A 140 11.56 -16.03 16.01
C ILE A 140 11.65 -14.92 17.07
N GLY A 141 10.76 -13.91 17.08
CA GLY A 141 10.68 -12.63 17.86
C GLY A 141 10.20 -12.35 19.33
N THR A 142 10.86 -11.37 19.92
CA THR A 142 10.27 -10.14 20.34
C THR A 142 9.48 -9.68 19.14
N GLN A 143 8.22 -10.09 19.14
CA GLN A 143 7.11 -9.18 19.03
C GLN A 143 7.57 -7.75 19.28
N ALA A 144 7.97 -7.10 18.19
CA ALA A 144 8.43 -5.72 18.24
C ALA A 144 7.23 -4.92 18.75
N ILE A 145 7.44 -4.17 19.82
CA ILE A 145 6.48 -3.16 20.24
C ILE A 145 6.21 -2.30 18.99
N GLU A 146 4.93 -2.19 18.65
CA GLU A 146 4.35 -1.39 17.56
C GLU A 146 5.27 -0.31 16.96
N PRO A 147 5.36 -0.19 15.62
CA PRO A 147 4.94 1.08 15.05
C PRO A 147 3.42 1.19 15.22
N PRO A 148 2.89 2.32 15.73
CA PRO A 148 1.45 2.50 15.89
C PRO A 148 0.78 2.28 14.53
N ILE A 149 -0.47 1.78 14.52
CA ILE A 149 -1.37 1.60 13.36
C ILE A 149 -0.69 2.02 12.07
N THR A 150 -0.30 1.05 11.21
CA THR A 150 0.61 1.34 10.09
C THR A 150 0.23 2.67 9.48
N TYR A 151 1.14 3.65 9.53
CA TYR A 151 0.85 5.06 9.19
C TYR A 151 -0.01 5.19 7.94
N VAL A 152 0.20 4.28 6.98
CA VAL A 152 -0.57 4.09 5.76
C VAL A 152 -2.08 3.86 6.00
N GLU A 153 -2.51 2.97 6.88
CA GLU A 153 -3.93 2.66 7.09
C GLU A 153 -4.70 3.83 7.72
N VAL A 154 -4.17 4.45 8.80
CA VAL A 154 -4.79 5.64 9.42
C VAL A 154 -4.92 6.77 8.41
N VAL A 155 -3.86 6.98 7.64
CA VAL A 155 -3.77 8.07 6.71
C VAL A 155 -4.64 7.81 5.48
N VAL A 156 -4.75 6.58 5.00
CA VAL A 156 -5.61 6.23 3.85
C VAL A 156 -7.08 6.47 4.20
N ASP A 157 -7.52 6.03 5.39
CA ASP A 157 -8.87 6.32 5.88
C ASP A 157 -9.09 7.82 6.04
N TRP A 158 -8.10 8.56 6.53
CA TRP A 158 -8.16 10.00 6.65
C TRP A 158 -8.17 10.72 5.31
N CYS A 159 -7.43 10.21 4.33
CA CYS A 159 -7.37 10.71 2.95
C CYS A 159 -8.66 10.47 2.19
N PHE A 160 -9.27 9.29 2.33
CA PHE A 160 -10.59 9.00 1.79
C PHE A 160 -11.63 9.92 2.45
N TRP A 161 -11.58 10.11 3.77
CA TRP A 161 -12.44 11.04 4.48
C TRP A 161 -12.27 12.50 4.01
N VAL A 162 -11.03 12.98 3.85
CA VAL A 162 -10.74 14.33 3.32
C VAL A 162 -11.25 14.47 1.89
N LYS A 163 -11.04 13.47 1.03
CA LYS A 163 -11.54 13.45 -0.35
C LYS A 163 -13.07 13.53 -0.39
N ASP A 164 -13.77 12.75 0.44
CA ASP A 164 -15.22 12.78 0.54
C ASP A 164 -15.74 14.15 1.03
N LYS A 165 -15.05 14.76 2.00
CA LYS A 165 -15.39 16.11 2.47
C LYS A 165 -15.16 17.17 1.41
N ILE A 166 -14.08 17.08 0.63
CA ILE A 166 -13.81 17.99 -0.49
C ILE A 166 -14.88 17.82 -1.58
N ASN A 167 -15.21 16.58 -1.95
CA ASN A 167 -16.25 16.29 -2.93
C ASN A 167 -17.62 16.85 -2.49
N TYR A 168 -17.98 16.68 -1.22
CA TYR A 168 -19.19 17.26 -0.64
C TYR A 168 -19.21 18.80 -0.74
N VAL A 169 -18.10 19.47 -0.40
CA VAL A 169 -17.99 20.94 -0.48
C VAL A 169 -18.03 21.44 -1.92
N LEU A 170 -17.45 20.69 -2.86
CA LEU A 170 -17.44 21.02 -4.29
C LEU A 170 -18.72 20.58 -5.02
N GLY A 171 -19.70 19.99 -4.33
CA GLY A 171 -20.95 19.52 -4.93
C GLY A 171 -20.77 18.39 -5.95
N ARG A 172 -19.68 17.62 -5.84
CA ARG A 172 -19.39 16.47 -6.71
C ARG A 172 -19.98 15.21 -6.06
N GLU A 173 -20.81 14.46 -6.80
CA GLU A 173 -21.35 13.19 -6.30
C GLU A 173 -20.21 12.21 -6.01
N THR A 174 -20.29 11.56 -4.84
CA THR A 174 -19.39 10.47 -4.44
C THR A 174 -19.88 9.18 -5.10
N ASP A 175 -19.25 8.79 -6.21
CA ASP A 175 -19.39 7.46 -6.83
C ASP A 175 -18.53 6.41 -6.12
#